data_AF-A0A2S9M6K2-F1
#
_entry.id   AF-A0A2S9M6K2-F1
#
_cell.length_a   1.000
_cell.length_b   1.000
_cell.length_c   1.000
_cell.angle_alpha   90.00
_cell.angle_beta   90.00
_cell.angle_gamma   90.00
#
_symmetry.space_group_name_H-M   'P 1'
#
loop_
_entity.id
_entity.type
_entity.pdbx_description
1 polymer ?
#
loop_
_entity_poly.entity_id
_entity_poly.type
_entity_poly.pdbx_seq_one_letter_code
_entity_poly.pdbx_strand_id
1 'polypeptide(L)'
;MSTRAGTTPAEPQTESAPRRRSRGKTREELQLAMLRVKNKGLKLSISAVATEAGVSAGLIHNTYPDIAEEIRAQVGRGTRQQRDAKVAEVKEVRGRLKALRMERDAALADVARLASINETLRQEVAMLRAAASGKMVVLPPQMDV
;
A
#
# COMPACT_ATOMS: atom_id res chain seq x y z
N MET A 1 -93.90 3.04 -18.99
CA MET A 1 -93.57 3.02 -17.55
C MET A 1 -92.17 2.43 -17.35
N SER A 2 -91.30 3.15 -16.62
CA SER A 2 -90.15 2.74 -15.79
C SER A 2 -89.19 1.62 -16.26
N THR A 3 -87.93 1.92 -16.63
CA THR A 3 -86.69 2.20 -15.83
C THR A 3 -85.99 0.99 -15.18
N ARG A 4 -84.73 0.74 -15.57
CA ARG A 4 -83.55 0.31 -14.76
C ARG A 4 -82.30 0.50 -15.65
N ALA A 5 -81.44 1.50 -15.49
CA ALA A 5 -80.51 1.81 -14.39
C ALA A 5 -79.51 0.68 -14.11
N GLY A 6 -78.25 0.91 -14.47
CA GLY A 6 -77.11 0.01 -14.22
C GLY A 6 -75.80 0.49 -14.84
N THR A 7 -75.48 1.78 -14.69
CA THR A 7 -74.12 2.28 -14.98
C THR A 7 -73.30 2.13 -13.71
N THR A 8 -72.35 1.18 -13.72
CA THR A 8 -71.33 1.05 -12.68
C THR A 8 -70.21 2.08 -12.94
N PRO A 9 -69.75 2.84 -11.93
CA PRO A 9 -68.69 3.83 -12.12
C PRO A 9 -67.33 3.13 -12.25
N ALA A 10 -66.59 3.51 -13.29
CA ALA A 10 -65.18 3.20 -13.43
C ALA A 10 -64.39 3.82 -12.25
N GLU A 11 -63.65 2.99 -11.54
CA GLU A 11 -62.64 3.42 -10.56
C GLU A 11 -61.55 4.25 -11.28
N PRO A 12 -61.18 5.44 -10.78
CA PRO A 12 -60.02 6.13 -11.28
C PRO A 12 -58.77 5.47 -10.69
N GLN A 13 -58.08 4.67 -11.50
CA GLN A 13 -56.70 4.30 -11.24
C GLN A 13 -55.85 5.57 -11.24
N THR A 14 -55.48 6.04 -10.06
CA THR A 14 -54.47 7.09 -9.90
C THR A 14 -53.10 6.49 -10.21
N GLU A 15 -52.74 6.43 -11.49
CA GLU A 15 -51.35 6.31 -11.91
C GLU A 15 -50.62 7.57 -11.44
N SER A 16 -49.90 7.44 -10.33
CA SER A 16 -49.05 8.50 -9.81
C SER A 16 -47.94 8.79 -10.82
N ALA A 17 -48.06 9.89 -11.56
CA ALA A 17 -47.03 10.41 -12.45
C ALA A 17 -45.65 10.45 -11.76
N PRO A 18 -44.55 10.20 -12.48
CA PRO A 18 -43.22 10.20 -11.89
C PRO A 18 -42.92 11.59 -11.32
N ARG A 19 -42.89 11.68 -9.98
CA ARG A 19 -42.55 12.91 -9.26
C ARG A 19 -41.22 13.44 -9.83
N ARG A 20 -41.25 14.62 -10.46
CA ARG A 20 -40.03 15.34 -10.86
C ARG A 20 -39.18 15.55 -9.61
N ARG A 21 -38.22 14.65 -9.38
CA ARG A 21 -37.26 14.76 -8.29
C ARG A 21 -36.56 16.10 -8.46
N SER A 22 -36.72 17.00 -7.49
CA SER A 22 -36.10 18.31 -7.57
C SER A 22 -34.58 18.14 -7.61
N ARG A 23 -33.94 18.69 -8.65
CA ARG A 23 -32.49 18.57 -8.87
C ARG A 23 -31.68 19.03 -7.67
N GLY A 24 -32.11 20.11 -7.01
CA GLY A 24 -31.48 20.64 -5.79
C GLY A 24 -31.45 19.63 -4.64
N LYS A 25 -32.61 19.05 -4.27
CA LYS A 25 -32.67 18.04 -3.18
C LYS A 25 -31.83 16.80 -3.48
N THR A 26 -31.82 16.36 -4.74
CA THR A 26 -30.99 15.20 -5.15
C THR A 26 -29.49 15.52 -5.06
N ARG A 27 -29.11 16.77 -5.35
CA ARG A 27 -27.72 17.25 -5.21
C ARG A 27 -27.27 17.25 -3.75
N GLU A 28 -28.09 17.77 -2.86
CA GLU A 28 -27.84 17.78 -1.40
C GLU A 28 -27.74 16.35 -0.85
N GLU A 29 -28.64 15.46 -1.28
CA GLU A 29 -28.62 14.05 -0.91
C GLU A 29 -27.35 13.33 -1.37
N LEU A 30 -26.86 13.63 -2.57
CA LEU A 30 -25.58 13.12 -3.10
C LEU A 30 -24.37 13.63 -2.28
N GLN A 31 -24.37 14.90 -1.88
CA GLN A 31 -23.32 15.46 -1.03
C GLN A 31 -23.31 14.81 0.35
N LEU A 32 -24.49 14.61 0.96
CA LEU A 32 -24.63 13.90 2.23
C LEU A 32 -24.19 12.44 2.11
N ALA A 33 -24.55 11.75 1.03
CA ALA A 33 -24.09 10.40 0.76
C ALA A 33 -22.57 10.31 0.63
N MET A 34 -21.93 11.29 0.00
CA MET A 34 -20.47 11.38 -0.09
C MET A 34 -19.82 11.48 1.30
N LEU A 35 -20.38 12.30 2.19
CA LEU A 35 -19.93 12.41 3.59
C LEU A 35 -20.16 11.11 4.36
N ARG A 36 -21.30 10.43 4.17
CA ARG A 36 -21.58 9.13 4.80
C ARG A 36 -20.59 8.06 4.36
N VAL A 37 -20.29 7.96 3.07
CA VAL A 37 -19.29 7.01 2.54
C VAL A 37 -17.91 7.30 3.13
N LYS A 38 -17.53 8.58 3.25
CA LYS A 38 -16.28 9.00 3.89
C LYS A 38 -16.23 8.61 5.37
N ASN A 39 -17.31 8.85 6.12
CA ASN A 39 -17.40 8.53 7.55
C ASN A 39 -17.41 7.02 7.81
N LYS A 40 -17.99 6.23 6.91
CA LYS A 40 -17.93 4.76 6.96
C LYS A 40 -16.53 4.20 6.64
N GLY A 41 -15.57 5.05 6.24
CA GLY A 41 -14.21 4.63 5.86
C GLY A 41 -14.17 3.79 4.57
N LEU A 42 -15.25 3.79 3.79
CA LEU A 42 -15.33 3.03 2.55
C LEU A 42 -14.60 3.77 1.42
N LYS A 43 -14.12 3.01 0.44
CA LYS A 43 -13.47 3.58 -0.75
C LYS A 43 -14.47 4.48 -1.49
N LEU A 44 -14.22 5.79 -1.44
CA LEU A 44 -14.95 6.78 -2.21
C LEU A 44 -14.94 6.37 -3.68
N SER A 45 -16.13 6.15 -4.23
CA SER A 45 -16.32 5.80 -5.63
C SER A 45 -17.72 6.22 -6.07
N ILE A 46 -17.89 6.49 -7.36
CA ILE A 46 -19.19 6.91 -7.90
C ILE A 46 -20.26 5.84 -7.60
N SER A 47 -19.90 4.56 -7.69
CA SER A 47 -20.79 3.45 -7.34
C SER A 47 -21.15 3.44 -5.85
N ALA A 48 -20.17 3.62 -4.94
CA ALA A 48 -20.44 3.65 -3.50
C ALA A 48 -21.36 4.82 -3.11
N VAL A 49 -21.13 6.01 -3.69
CA VAL A 49 -21.98 7.19 -3.46
C VAL A 49 -23.38 6.97 -4.05
N ALA A 50 -23.48 6.35 -5.22
CA ALA A 50 -24.76 6.01 -5.86
C ALA A 50 -25.60 5.04 -5.03
N THR A 51 -24.97 3.97 -4.51
CA THR A 51 -25.63 2.99 -3.63
C THR A 51 -26.11 3.64 -2.34
N GLU A 52 -25.30 4.51 -1.72
CA GLU A 52 -25.66 5.19 -0.48
C GLU A 52 -26.79 6.23 -0.67
N ALA A 53 -26.85 6.87 -1.84
CA ALA A 53 -27.90 7.82 -2.20
C ALA A 53 -29.13 7.18 -2.87
N GLY A 54 -29.14 5.86 -3.08
CA GLY A 54 -30.24 5.15 -3.74
C GLY A 54 -30.51 5.63 -5.18
N VAL A 55 -29.47 6.03 -5.91
CA VAL A 55 -29.55 6.49 -7.30
C VAL A 55 -28.64 5.66 -8.20
N SER A 56 -28.89 5.70 -9.52
CA SER A 56 -28.02 5.02 -10.47
C SER A 56 -26.71 5.79 -10.64
N ALA A 57 -25.60 5.08 -10.83
CA ALA A 57 -24.33 5.69 -11.20
C ALA A 57 -24.45 6.50 -12.51
N GLY A 58 -25.35 6.07 -13.40
CA GLY A 58 -25.88 6.78 -14.58
C GLY A 58 -26.21 8.24 -14.33
N LEU A 59 -27.01 8.47 -13.29
CA LEU A 59 -27.51 9.80 -12.97
C LEU A 59 -26.38 10.72 -12.53
N ILE A 60 -25.40 10.23 -11.78
CA ILE A 60 -24.28 11.03 -11.28
C ILE A 60 -23.41 11.51 -12.44
N HIS A 61 -22.94 10.60 -13.31
CA HIS A 61 -22.03 11.02 -14.38
C HIS A 61 -22.69 11.81 -15.51
N ASN A 62 -23.98 11.61 -15.77
CA ASN A 62 -24.69 12.33 -16.85
C ASN A 62 -25.34 13.63 -16.38
N THR A 63 -25.91 13.65 -15.17
CA THR A 63 -26.74 14.78 -14.70
C THR A 63 -26.02 15.69 -13.71
N TYR A 64 -25.01 15.17 -13.01
CA TYR A 64 -24.22 15.88 -11.99
C TYR A 64 -22.70 15.66 -12.20
N PRO A 65 -22.14 16.12 -13.33
CA PRO A 65 -20.72 15.94 -13.65
C PRO A 65 -19.80 16.62 -12.63
N ASP A 66 -20.25 17.71 -12.01
CA ASP A 66 -19.56 18.43 -10.94
C ASP A 66 -19.26 17.53 -9.73
N ILE A 67 -20.27 16.79 -9.25
CA ILE A 67 -20.12 15.84 -8.13
C ILE A 67 -19.23 14.67 -8.56
N ALA A 68 -19.37 14.20 -9.80
CA ALA A 68 -18.54 13.11 -10.32
C ALA A 68 -17.06 13.49 -10.36
N GLU A 69 -16.74 14.72 -10.77
CA GLU A 69 -15.37 15.25 -10.76
C GLU A 69 -14.84 15.41 -9.34
N GLU A 70 -15.65 15.89 -8.40
CA GLU A 70 -15.25 16.03 -7.00
C GLU A 70 -14.86 14.67 -6.38
N ILE A 71 -15.68 13.64 -6.62
CA ILE A 71 -15.38 12.26 -6.18
C ILE A 71 -14.07 11.79 -6.80
N ARG A 72 -13.89 11.98 -8.12
CA ARG A 72 -12.64 11.57 -8.81
C ARG A 72 -11.42 12.30 -8.29
N ALA A 73 -11.53 13.60 -8.02
CA ALA A 73 -10.45 14.42 -7.50
C ALA A 73 -10.04 13.95 -6.09
N GLN A 74 -11.00 13.66 -5.21
CA GLN A 74 -10.73 13.15 -3.87
C GLN A 74 -10.06 11.76 -3.91
N VAL A 75 -10.55 10.85 -4.76
CA VAL A 75 -9.95 9.51 -4.96
C VAL A 75 -8.55 9.60 -5.54
N GLY A 76 -8.35 10.47 -6.54
CA GLY A 76 -7.07 10.69 -7.19
C GLY A 76 -6.01 11.24 -6.23
N ARG A 77 -6.38 12.19 -5.37
CA ARG A 77 -5.49 12.75 -4.34
C ARG A 77 -5.06 11.69 -3.32
N GLY A 78 -6.01 10.91 -2.78
CA GLY A 78 -5.69 9.83 -1.84
C GLY A 78 -4.78 8.77 -2.46
N THR A 79 -5.01 8.41 -3.73
CA THR A 79 -4.18 7.41 -4.43
C THR A 79 -2.75 7.92 -4.68
N ARG A 80 -2.58 9.20 -5.01
CA ARG A 80 -1.26 9.82 -5.18
C ARG A 80 -0.50 9.86 -3.87
N GLN A 81 -1.13 10.35 -2.81
CA GLN A 81 -0.51 10.43 -1.49
C GLN A 81 -0.09 9.04 -0.95
N GLN A 82 -0.93 8.02 -1.14
CA GLN A 82 -0.57 6.64 -0.78
C GLN A 82 0.61 6.10 -1.60
N ARG A 83 0.64 6.43 -2.90
CA ARG A 83 1.76 6.02 -3.77
C ARG A 83 3.05 6.68 -3.34
N ASP A 84 3.03 7.98 -3.10
CA ASP A 84 4.22 8.76 -2.73
C ASP A 84 4.77 8.29 -1.37
N ALA A 85 3.89 7.99 -0.40
CA ALA A 85 4.26 7.39 0.87
C ALA A 85 4.95 6.03 0.69
N LYS A 86 4.39 5.13 -0.13
CA LYS A 86 5.00 3.83 -0.44
C LYS A 86 6.33 3.96 -1.15
N VAL A 87 6.45 4.91 -2.09
CA VAL A 87 7.71 5.15 -2.81
C VAL A 87 8.78 5.66 -1.86
N ALA A 88 8.43 6.56 -0.94
CA ALA A 88 9.34 7.04 0.10
C ALA A 88 9.81 5.90 1.01
N GLU A 89 8.89 5.05 1.49
CA GLU A 89 9.20 3.89 2.31
C GLU A 89 10.14 2.90 1.60
N VAL A 90 9.85 2.57 0.34
CA VAL A 90 10.71 1.70 -0.47
C VAL A 90 12.11 2.30 -0.65
N LYS A 91 12.21 3.63 -0.82
CA LYS A 91 13.50 4.32 -0.94
C LYS A 91 14.30 4.25 0.36
N GLU A 92 13.66 4.46 1.50
CA GLU A 92 14.32 4.33 2.80
C GLU A 92 14.85 2.92 3.05
N VAL A 93 14.01 1.91 2.84
CA VAL A 93 14.38 0.50 3.04
C VAL A 93 15.53 0.10 2.12
N ARG A 94 15.51 0.54 0.86
CA ARG A 94 16.63 0.31 -0.08
C ARG A 94 17.92 1.00 0.38
N GLY A 95 17.83 2.21 0.93
CA GLY A 95 18.96 2.92 1.51
C GLY A 95 19.59 2.15 2.67
N ARG A 96 18.76 1.72 3.63
CA ARG A 96 19.20 0.92 4.79
C ARG A 96 19.80 -0.42 4.35
N LEU A 97 19.19 -1.09 3.37
CA LEU A 97 19.71 -2.35 2.83
C LEU A 97 21.08 -2.18 2.17
N LYS A 98 21.31 -1.05 1.47
CA LYS A 98 22.61 -0.76 0.88
C LYS A 98 23.68 -0.56 1.97
N ALA A 99 23.37 0.21 3.01
CA ALA A 99 24.28 0.42 4.14
C ALA A 99 24.62 -0.91 4.84
N LEU A 100 23.60 -1.70 5.18
CA LEU A 100 23.79 -3.01 5.83
C LEU A 100 24.61 -3.98 4.97
N ARG A 101 24.44 -3.95 3.64
CA ARG A 101 25.28 -4.77 2.74
C ARG A 101 26.73 -4.34 2.76
N MET A 102 27.00 -3.04 2.75
CA MET A 102 28.37 -2.53 2.85
C MET A 102 29.02 -2.91 4.18
N GLU A 103 28.30 -2.77 5.30
CA GLU A 103 28.77 -3.19 6.62
C GLU A 103 29.05 -4.69 6.67
N ARG A 104 28.15 -5.50 6.12
CA ARG A 104 28.30 -6.96 6.03
C ARG A 104 29.55 -7.33 5.23
N ASP A 105 29.75 -6.72 4.06
CA ASP A 105 30.89 -7.01 3.19
C ASP A 105 32.20 -6.60 3.86
N ALA A 106 32.24 -5.45 4.55
CA ALA A 106 33.40 -5.03 5.33
C ALA A 106 33.71 -6.01 6.49
N ALA A 107 32.69 -6.40 7.25
CA ALA A 107 32.85 -7.36 8.34
C ALA A 107 33.33 -8.73 7.84
N LEU A 108 32.83 -9.21 6.70
CA LEU A 108 33.33 -10.46 6.09
C LEU A 108 34.79 -10.35 5.65
N ALA A 109 35.21 -9.21 5.10
CA ALA A 109 36.60 -8.98 4.73
C ALA A 109 37.52 -8.97 5.96
N ASP A 110 37.09 -8.38 7.07
CA ASP A 110 37.84 -8.37 8.32
C ASP A 110 37.93 -9.77 8.94
N VAL A 111 36.83 -10.54 8.93
CA VAL A 111 36.82 -11.94 9.39
C VAL A 111 37.79 -12.79 8.56
N ALA A 112 37.80 -12.63 7.23
CA ALA A 112 38.75 -13.34 6.37
C ALA A 112 40.20 -12.98 6.68
N ARG A 113 40.50 -11.70 6.92
CA ARG A 113 41.83 -11.23 7.31
C ARG A 113 42.26 -11.83 8.65
N LEU A 114 41.39 -11.79 9.65
CA LEU A 114 41.64 -12.37 10.98
C LEU A 114 41.81 -13.88 10.92
N ALA A 115 41.04 -14.58 10.07
CA ALA A 115 41.19 -16.02 9.88
C ALA A 115 42.58 -16.38 9.33
N SER A 116 43.07 -15.63 8.33
CA SER A 116 44.42 -15.81 7.78
C SER A 116 45.51 -15.61 8.85
N ILE A 117 45.43 -14.50 9.60
CA ILE A 117 46.39 -14.20 10.68
C ILE A 117 46.33 -15.27 11.78
N ASN A 118 45.13 -15.71 12.16
CA ASN A 118 44.99 -16.76 13.15
C ASN A 118 45.59 -18.08 12.67
N GLU A 119 45.51 -18.39 11.39
CA GLU A 119 46.13 -19.60 10.84
C GLU A 119 47.66 -19.51 10.86
N THR A 120 48.25 -18.38 10.48
CA THR A 120 49.71 -18.19 10.57
C THR A 120 50.18 -18.28 12.02
N LEU A 121 49.48 -17.61 12.95
CA LEU A 121 49.80 -17.67 14.37
C LEU A 121 49.67 -19.09 14.94
N ARG A 122 48.67 -19.87 14.50
CA ARG A 122 48.53 -21.28 14.90
C ARG A 122 49.72 -22.12 14.44
N GLN A 123 50.21 -21.89 13.23
CA GLN A 123 51.39 -22.56 12.69
C GLN A 123 52.65 -22.18 13.48
N GLU A 124 52.85 -20.89 13.77
CA GLU A 124 53.96 -20.41 14.60
C GLU A 124 53.93 -21.02 16.01
N VAL A 125 52.76 -21.01 16.66
CA VAL A 125 52.58 -21.62 17.98
C VAL A 125 52.87 -23.13 17.94
N ALA A 126 52.44 -23.83 16.88
CA ALA A 126 52.73 -25.25 16.73
C ALA A 126 54.24 -25.51 16.55
N MET A 127 54.93 -24.72 15.74
CA MET A 127 56.38 -24.80 15.55
C MET A 127 57.15 -24.53 16.85
N LEU A 128 56.81 -23.46 17.57
CA LEU A 128 57.44 -23.12 18.84
C LEU A 128 57.21 -24.18 19.90
N ARG A 129 56.01 -24.75 19.98
CA ARG A 129 55.71 -25.87 20.88
C ARG A 129 56.49 -27.13 20.50
N ALA A 130 56.64 -27.43 19.22
CA ALA A 130 57.43 -28.56 18.74
C ALA A 130 58.93 -28.41 19.10
N ALA A 131 59.50 -27.22 18.88
CA ALA A 131 60.86 -26.88 19.28
C ALA A 131 61.06 -26.97 20.81
N ALA A 132 60.14 -26.40 21.60
CA ALA A 132 60.20 -26.46 23.06
C ALA A 132 60.04 -27.88 23.62
N SER A 133 59.28 -28.75 22.94
CA SER A 133 59.13 -30.16 23.31
C SER A 133 60.31 -31.06 22.88
N GLY A 134 61.36 -30.49 22.27
CA GLY A 134 62.55 -31.22 21.82
C GLY A 134 62.34 -32.10 20.58
N LYS A 135 61.20 -31.96 19.89
CA LYS A 135 60.88 -32.74 18.66
C LYS A 135 61.47 -32.14 17.38
N MET A 136 62.06 -30.94 17.43
CA MET A 136 62.67 -30.26 16.29
C MET A 136 63.99 -29.58 16.71
N VAL A 137 65.09 -29.83 16.00
CA VAL A 137 66.38 -29.17 16.21
C VAL A 137 66.50 -28.01 15.21
N VAL A 138 66.52 -26.77 15.71
CA VAL A 138 66.79 -25.59 14.87
C VAL A 138 68.30 -25.50 14.65
N LEU A 139 68.74 -25.69 13.41
CA LEU A 139 70.15 -25.54 13.03
C LEU A 139 70.50 -24.04 12.98
N PRO A 140 71.54 -23.56 13.70
CA PRO A 140 71.95 -22.16 13.59
C PRO A 140 72.45 -21.86 12.17
N PRO A 141 72.21 -20.65 11.64
CA PRO A 141 72.63 -20.28 10.29
C PRO A 141 74.15 -20.40 10.18
N GLN A 142 74.61 -21.09 9.13
CA GLN A 142 76.03 -21.19 8.81
C GLN A 142 76.53 -19.78 8.45
N MET A 143 77.43 -19.27 9.28
CA MET A 143 78.17 -18.05 8.98
C MET A 143 79.25 -18.44 7.96
N ASP A 144 79.05 -18.06 6.70
CA ASP A 144 80.07 -18.15 5.67
C ASP A 144 81.23 -17.20 6.04
N VAL A 145 82.43 -17.76 6.16
CA VAL A 145 83.72 -17.05 6.35
C VAL A 145 84.47 -17.03 5.02
#